data_AF-A0A946ZTW9-F1
#
_entry.id   AF-A0A946ZTW9-F1
#
_cell.length_a   1.000
_cell.length_b   1.000
_cell.length_c   1.000
_cell.angle_alpha   90.00
_cell.angle_beta   90.00
_cell.angle_gamma   90.00
#
_symmetry.space_group_name_H-M   'P 1'
#
loop_
_entity.id
_entity.type
_entity.pdbx_description
1 polymer ?
#
loop_
_entity_poly.entity_id
_entity_poly.type
_entity_poly.pdbx_seq_one_letter_code
_entity_poly.pdbx_strand_id
1 'polypeptide(L)'
;QLAKLFYIFMNKGKCLQGQTYLSINQVKRINAIMLTCGFYDEAGEFAFEVGLPGKSGVGGGIVALLPNKFCVVTWSPGLNPKGNSKLGMLALEQLTSKTGLSIF
;
A
#
# COMPACT_ATOMS: atom_id res chain seq x y z
N GLN A 1 -11.31 -5.26 -6.53
CA GLN A 1 -11.10 -6.53 -5.79
C GLN A 1 -9.89 -6.45 -4.86
N LEU A 2 -8.73 -5.99 -5.34
CA LEU A 2 -7.49 -5.89 -4.54
C LEU A 2 -7.64 -5.09 -3.23
N ALA A 3 -8.33 -3.95 -3.24
CA ALA A 3 -8.57 -3.16 -2.02
C ALA A 3 -9.35 -3.93 -0.94
N LYS A 4 -10.32 -4.77 -1.35
CA LYS A 4 -11.09 -5.60 -0.41
C LYS A 4 -10.23 -6.70 0.22
N LEU A 5 -9.30 -7.27 -0.55
CA LEU A 5 -8.36 -8.27 -0.05
C LEU A 5 -7.41 -7.65 0.99
N PHE A 6 -6.86 -6.48 0.68
CA PHE A 6 -5.90 -5.79 1.56
C PHE A 6 -6.53 -5.11 2.77
N TYR A 7 -7.87 -5.04 2.82
CA TYR A 7 -8.60 -4.51 3.97
C TYR A 7 -8.20 -5.18 5.30
N ILE A 8 -7.89 -6.48 5.29
CA ILE A 8 -7.44 -7.18 6.52
C ILE A 8 -6.21 -6.53 7.16
N PHE A 9 -5.31 -5.96 6.35
CA PHE A 9 -4.05 -5.38 6.80
C PHE A 9 -4.20 -3.97 7.37
N MET A 10 -5.22 -3.22 6.92
CA MET A 10 -5.59 -1.96 7.58
C MET A 10 -6.47 -2.18 8.81
N ASN A 11 -7.20 -3.30 8.86
CA ASN A 11 -8.27 -3.55 9.83
C ASN A 11 -7.93 -4.61 10.89
N LYS A 12 -6.72 -4.56 11.46
CA LYS A 12 -6.30 -5.42 12.57
C LYS A 12 -6.51 -6.93 12.33
N GLY A 13 -6.46 -7.37 11.06
CA GLY A 13 -6.57 -8.77 10.64
C GLY A 13 -7.99 -9.26 10.40
N LYS A 14 -8.98 -8.36 10.50
CA LYS A 14 -10.40 -8.66 10.32
C LYS A 14 -10.86 -8.28 8.90
N CYS A 15 -11.44 -9.22 8.16
CA CYS A 15 -11.97 -8.97 6.82
C CYS A 15 -13.26 -8.13 6.85
N LEU A 16 -13.78 -7.78 5.67
CA LEU A 16 -15.02 -7.01 5.53
C LEU A 16 -16.25 -7.72 6.11
N GLN A 17 -16.26 -9.06 6.10
CA GLN A 17 -17.32 -9.87 6.72
C GLN A 17 -17.18 -9.97 8.25
N GLY A 18 -16.12 -9.40 8.81
CA GLY A 18 -15.88 -9.41 10.25
C GLY A 18 -15.18 -10.65 10.78
N GLN A 19 -14.75 -11.57 9.90
CA GLN A 19 -13.94 -12.71 10.30
C GLN A 19 -12.47 -12.29 10.51
N THR A 20 -11.86 -12.74 11.60
CA THR A 20 -10.43 -12.53 11.87
C THR A 20 -9.61 -13.65 11.23
N TYR A 21 -8.61 -13.27 10.44
CA TYR A 21 -7.67 -14.20 9.80
C TYR A 21 -6.22 -13.99 10.27
N LEU A 22 -5.88 -12.81 10.77
CA LEU A 22 -4.54 -12.47 11.23
C LEU A 22 -4.59 -11.87 12.64
N SER A 23 -3.58 -12.19 13.45
CA SER A 23 -3.33 -11.47 14.70
C SER A 23 -2.80 -10.06 14.43
N ILE A 24 -2.95 -9.17 15.42
CA ILE A 24 -2.41 -7.80 15.36
C ILE A 24 -0.89 -7.80 15.10
N ASN A 25 -0.16 -8.76 15.71
CA ASN A 25 1.29 -8.89 15.53
C ASN A 25 1.66 -9.30 14.09
N GLN A 26 0.89 -10.20 13.47
CA GLN A 26 1.09 -10.56 12.06
C GLN A 26 0.83 -9.36 11.15
N VAL A 27 -0.26 -8.62 11.37
CA VAL A 27 -0.59 -7.41 10.61
C VAL A 27 0.52 -6.38 10.71
N LYS A 28 1.01 -6.10 11.94
CA LYS A 28 2.12 -5.17 12.16
C LYS A 28 3.36 -5.56 11.36
N ARG A 29 3.75 -6.84 11.40
CA ARG A 29 4.94 -7.35 10.67
C ARG A 29 4.77 -7.28 9.15
N ILE A 30 3.59 -7.64 8.65
CA ILE A 30 3.29 -7.58 7.20
C ILE A 30 3.29 -6.13 6.72
N ASN A 31 2.68 -5.20 7.46
CA ASN A 31 2.71 -3.77 7.11
C ASN A 31 4.14 -3.21 7.13
N ALA A 32 4.99 -3.63 8.08
CA ALA A 32 6.39 -3.24 8.10
C ALA A 32 7.13 -3.73 6.83
N ILE A 33 6.95 -5.00 6.44
CA ILE A 33 7.57 -5.55 5.22
C ILE A 33 7.06 -4.84 3.96
N MET A 34 5.76 -4.56 3.87
CA MET A 34 5.19 -3.79 2.75
C MET A 34 5.80 -2.40 2.64
N LEU A 35 6.03 -1.72 3.78
CA LEU A 35 6.69 -0.42 3.79
C LEU A 35 8.16 -0.52 3.34
N THR A 36 8.91 -1.51 3.83
CA THR A 36 10.37 -1.57 3.62
C THR A 36 10.81 -2.27 2.33
N CYS A 37 9.94 -3.11 1.75
CA CYS A 37 10.30 -3.98 0.62
C CYS A 37 9.19 -4.05 -0.46
N GLY A 38 8.18 -3.18 -0.40
CA GLY A 38 6.99 -3.28 -1.23
C GLY A 38 7.17 -2.96 -2.72
N PHE A 39 8.23 -2.22 -3.07
CA PHE A 39 8.36 -1.50 -4.34
C PHE A 39 9.68 -1.76 -5.08
N TYR A 40 10.16 -3.00 -5.09
CA TYR A 40 11.46 -3.35 -5.67
C TYR A 40 12.57 -2.47 -5.07
N ASP A 41 13.44 -1.92 -5.91
CA ASP A 41 14.53 -1.03 -5.51
C ASP A 41 14.03 0.37 -5.07
N GLU A 42 12.73 0.66 -5.12
CA GLU A 42 12.14 1.97 -4.78
C GLU A 42 11.33 1.96 -3.49
N ALA A 43 11.48 0.94 -2.63
CA ALA A 43 10.75 0.90 -1.36
C ALA A 43 11.07 2.09 -0.44
N GLY A 44 12.32 2.53 -0.40
CA GLY A 44 12.72 3.73 0.36
C GLY A 44 12.11 5.01 -0.19
N GLU A 45 12.14 5.19 -1.51
CA GLU A 45 11.56 6.36 -2.19
C GLU A 45 10.05 6.41 -1.98
N PHE A 46 9.34 5.28 -2.13
CA PHE A 46 7.91 5.22 -1.87
C PHE A 46 7.58 5.56 -0.42
N ALA A 47 8.37 5.08 0.55
CA ALA A 47 8.18 5.43 1.95
C ALA A 47 8.40 6.93 2.21
N PHE A 48 9.31 7.56 1.48
CA PHE A 48 9.61 8.99 1.60
C PHE A 48 8.53 9.88 0.93
N GLU A 49 8.19 9.62 -0.33
CA GLU A 49 7.25 10.43 -1.11
C GLU A 49 5.79 10.16 -0.73
N VAL A 50 5.43 8.90 -0.46
CA VAL A 50 4.04 8.49 -0.19
C VAL A 50 3.80 8.23 1.30
N GLY A 51 4.73 7.57 2.00
CA GLY A 51 4.61 7.34 3.43
C GLY A 51 3.47 6.40 3.81
N LEU A 52 3.26 5.33 3.02
CA LEU A 52 2.28 4.28 3.31
C LEU A 52 2.91 2.89 3.14
N PRO A 53 2.53 1.89 3.94
CA PRO A 53 2.76 0.49 3.59
C PRO A 53 2.08 0.15 2.26
N GLY A 54 2.80 -0.47 1.33
CA GLY A 54 2.20 -0.89 0.06
C GLY A 54 2.92 -2.03 -0.64
N LYS A 55 2.37 -2.44 -1.78
CA LYS A 55 2.97 -3.43 -2.67
C LYS A 55 2.64 -3.09 -4.12
N SER A 56 3.65 -3.13 -4.97
CA SER A 56 3.49 -3.03 -6.43
C SER A 56 3.56 -4.40 -7.13
N GLY A 57 3.15 -4.44 -8.40
CA GLY A 57 3.44 -5.55 -9.30
C GLY A 57 3.51 -5.10 -10.76
N VAL A 58 4.28 -5.83 -11.57
CA VAL A 58 4.54 -5.52 -13.01
C VAL A 58 3.29 -5.47 -13.89
N GLY A 59 2.14 -5.99 -13.41
CA GLY A 59 0.84 -5.78 -14.07
C GLY A 59 0.31 -4.34 -13.96
N GLY A 60 1.06 -3.43 -13.34
CA GLY A 60 0.72 -2.01 -13.19
C GLY A 60 -0.15 -1.69 -11.96
N GLY A 61 -0.44 -2.69 -11.13
CA GLY A 61 -1.22 -2.51 -9.90
C GLY A 61 -0.33 -2.10 -8.73
N ILE A 62 -0.80 -1.14 -7.95
CA ILE A 62 -0.23 -0.78 -6.64
C ILE A 62 -1.36 -0.78 -5.62
N VAL A 63 -1.10 -1.40 -4.47
CA VAL A 63 -1.95 -1.30 -3.29
C VAL A 63 -1.17 -0.65 -2.17
N ALA A 64 -1.79 0.29 -1.47
CA ALA A 64 -1.25 0.94 -0.29
C ALA A 64 -2.33 1.11 0.77
N LEU A 65 -1.95 1.29 2.03
CA LEU A 65 -2.92 1.45 3.11
C LEU A 65 -2.40 2.32 4.24
N LEU A 66 -3.33 3.00 4.91
CA LEU A 66 -3.09 3.67 6.18
C LEU A 66 -3.83 2.90 7.27
N PRO A 67 -3.12 2.26 8.23
CA PRO A 67 -3.77 1.44 9.25
C PRO A 67 -4.92 2.17 9.95
N ASN A 68 -6.06 1.48 10.09
CA ASN A 68 -7.31 1.98 10.68
C ASN A 68 -7.97 3.16 9.95
N LYS A 69 -7.47 3.62 8.79
CA LYS A 69 -8.11 4.71 8.02
C LYS A 69 -8.61 4.25 6.66
N PHE A 70 -7.73 3.78 5.79
CA PHE A 70 -8.12 3.38 4.43
C PHE A 70 -7.17 2.36 3.80
N CYS A 71 -7.65 1.72 2.73
CA CYS A 71 -6.84 1.02 1.75
C CYS A 71 -7.15 1.59 0.36
N VAL A 72 -6.12 1.88 -0.41
CA VAL A 72 -6.20 2.47 -1.75
C VAL A 72 -5.48 1.58 -2.76
N VAL A 73 -6.02 1.52 -3.97
CA VAL A 73 -5.43 0.79 -5.09
C VAL A 73 -5.40 1.69 -6.31
N THR A 74 -4.27 1.74 -6.98
CA THR A 74 -4.12 2.35 -8.30
C THR A 74 -3.76 1.28 -9.32
N TRP A 75 -4.16 1.50 -10.57
CA TRP A 75 -3.73 0.64 -11.67
C TRP A 75 -3.45 1.48 -12.92
N SER A 76 -2.26 1.29 -13.48
CA SER A 76 -1.90 1.79 -14.80
C SER A 76 -0.73 0.96 -15.34
N PRO A 77 -0.83 0.42 -16.56
CA PRO A 77 0.17 -0.51 -17.10
C PRO A 77 1.52 0.14 -17.42
N GLY A 78 1.58 1.47 -17.54
CA GLY A 78 2.84 2.18 -17.83
C GLY A 78 3.79 2.13 -16.64
N LEU A 79 4.85 1.31 -16.74
CA LEU A 79 5.86 1.16 -15.70
C LEU A 79 6.99 2.21 -15.85
N ASN A 80 7.58 2.59 -14.72
CA ASN A 80 8.85 3.32 -14.67
C ASN A 80 10.03 2.34 -14.88
N PRO A 81 11.29 2.83 -14.99
CA PRO A 81 12.45 1.97 -15.20
C PRO A 81 12.70 0.92 -14.11
N LYS A 82 12.08 1.06 -12.93
CA LYS A 82 12.21 0.17 -11.78
C LYS A 82 11.07 -0.85 -11.68
N GLY A 83 10.14 -0.85 -12.63
CA GLY A 83 9.05 -1.83 -12.72
C GLY A 83 7.80 -1.47 -11.92
N ASN A 84 7.71 -0.25 -11.39
CA ASN A 84 6.54 0.26 -10.67
C ASN A 84 5.63 1.08 -11.61
N SER A 85 4.33 1.08 -11.39
CA SER A 85 3.40 1.88 -12.20
C SER A 85 3.68 3.38 -12.03
N LYS A 86 4.14 4.05 -13.10
CA LYS A 86 4.53 5.47 -13.03
C LYS A 86 3.37 6.37 -12.60
N LEU A 87 2.20 6.20 -13.22
CA LEU A 87 1.01 6.99 -12.88
C LEU A 87 0.41 6.54 -11.54
N GLY A 88 0.55 5.27 -11.16
CA GLY A 88 0.09 4.79 -9.87
C GLY A 88 0.87 5.41 -8.70
N MET A 89 2.20 5.48 -8.81
CA MET A 89 3.08 6.12 -7.83
C MET A 89 2.71 7.60 -7.66
N LEU A 90 2.65 8.35 -8.77
CA LEU A 90 2.29 9.78 -8.77
C LEU A 90 0.90 10.05 -8.17
N ALA A 91 -0.08 9.18 -8.47
CA ALA A 91 -1.42 9.34 -7.91
C ALA A 91 -1.44 9.14 -6.39
N LEU A 92 -0.65 8.20 -5.86
CA LEU A 92 -0.55 7.95 -4.43
C LEU A 92 0.20 9.07 -3.69
N GLU A 93 1.28 9.58 -4.26
CA GLU A 93 2.00 10.75 -3.76
C GLU A 93 1.09 11.99 -3.70
N GLN A 94 0.33 12.26 -4.76
CA GLN A 94 -0.64 13.36 -4.76
C GLN A 94 -1.75 13.16 -3.73
N LEU A 95 -2.21 11.93 -3.53
CA LEU A 95 -3.23 11.61 -2.54
C LEU A 95 -2.74 11.98 -1.14
N THR A 96 -1.55 11.52 -0.74
CA THR A 96 -1.00 11.76 0.60
C THR A 96 -0.63 13.22 0.77
N SER A 97 -0.05 13.87 -0.24
CA SER A 97 0.28 15.29 -0.24
C SER A 97 -0.95 16.20 -0.06
N LYS A 98 -2.05 15.90 -0.76
CA LYS A 98 -3.28 16.71 -0.68
C LYS A 98 -4.07 16.48 0.61
N THR A 99 -3.98 15.28 1.18
CA THR A 99 -4.76 14.90 2.37
C THR A 99 -4.00 15.04 3.68
N GLY A 100 -2.67 15.11 3.65
CA GLY A 100 -1.82 15.02 4.84
C GLY A 100 -1.90 13.67 5.55
N LEU A 101 -2.30 12.61 4.85
CA LEU A 101 -2.53 11.29 5.43
C LEU A 101 -1.43 10.29 5.06
N SER A 102 -0.34 10.30 5.83
CA SER A 102 0.78 9.36 5.80
C SER A 102 1.02 8.75 7.19
N ILE A 103 1.91 7.74 7.28
CA ILE A 103 2.35 7.19 8.58
C ILE A 103 3.48 8.00 9.24
N PHE A 104 4.12 8.88 8.47
CA PHE A 104 5.15 9.84 8.88
C PHE A 104 4.55 11.24 8.81
#